data_AF-A0A512MEU4-F1
#
_entry.id   AF-A0A512MEU4-F1
#
_cell.length_a   1.000
_cell.length_b   1.000
_cell.length_c   1.000
_cell.angle_alpha   90.00
_cell.angle_beta   90.00
_cell.angle_gamma   90.00
#
_symmetry.space_group_name_H-M   'P 1'
#
loop_
_entity.id
_entity.type
_entity.pdbx_description
1 polymer ?
#
loop_
_entity_poly.entity_id
_entity_poly.type
_entity_poly.pdbx_seq_one_letter_code
_entity_poly.pdbx_strand_id
1 'polypeptide(L)' 'MKALIPSLLLALVSITAVFAKGGPPINEACPVDGKKGRLIYRTFGDEGTIIFCSVECMEAYKKNPSAYKVVAK' A
#
# COMPACT_ATOMS: atom_id res chain seq x y z
N MET A 1 5.04 -27.38 -35.59
CA MET A 1 4.73 -27.42 -34.14
C MET A 1 6.03 -27.48 -33.33
N LYS A 2 6.72 -26.36 -33.06
CA LYS A 2 7.91 -26.34 -32.17
C LYS A 2 8.32 -24.94 -31.67
N ALA A 3 7.65 -23.87 -32.10
CA ALA A 3 8.06 -22.49 -31.82
C ALA A 3 7.18 -21.73 -30.80
N LEU A 4 6.35 -22.43 -30.02
CA LEU A 4 5.45 -21.80 -29.04
C LEU A 4 5.96 -21.85 -27.58
N ILE A 5 7.10 -22.52 -27.35
CA ILE A 5 7.66 -22.73 -26.01
C ILE A 5 8.35 -21.47 -25.43
N PRO A 6 9.07 -20.61 -26.20
CA PRO A 6 9.77 -19.47 -25.60
C PRO A 6 8.82 -18.37 -25.11
N SER A 7 7.67 -18.19 -25.78
CA SER A 7 6.72 -17.12 -25.47
C SER A 7 5.90 -17.38 -24.19
N LEU A 8 5.75 -18.65 -23.80
CA LEU A 8 5.00 -19.03 -22.59
C LEU A 8 5.82 -18.81 -21.31
N LEU A 9 7.15 -18.94 -21.39
CA LEU A 9 8.05 -18.69 -20.26
C LEU A 9 8.19 -17.20 -19.94
N LEU A 10 8.10 -16.32 -20.94
CA LEU A 10 8.17 -14.86 -20.74
C LEU A 10 6.92 -14.29 -20.02
N ALA A 11 5.77 -14.96 -20.13
CA ALA A 11 4.53 -14.52 -19.49
C ALA A 11 4.47 -14.82 -17.98
N LEU A 12 5.24 -15.80 -17.49
CA LEU A 12 5.23 -16.23 -16.08
C LEU A 12 6.00 -15.29 -15.14
N VAL A 13 6.96 -14.52 -15.65
CA VAL A 13 7.77 -13.58 -14.83
C VAL A 13 6.97 -12.35 -14.40
N SER A 14 5.93 -11.97 -15.15
CA SER A 14 5.15 -10.75 -14.91
C SER A 14 4.14 -10.86 -13.75
N ILE A 15 3.89 -12.05 -13.20
CA ILE A 15 2.77 -12.29 -12.27
C ILE A 15 3.14 -11.99 -10.81
N THR A 16 4.43 -12.02 -10.44
CA THR A 16 4.84 -11.90 -9.03
C THR A 16 4.89 -10.46 -8.52
N ALA A 17 4.99 -9.45 -9.38
CA ALA A 17 5.13 -8.05 -8.96
C ALA A 17 3.84 -7.41 -8.43
N VAL A 18 2.67 -8.02 -8.66
CA VAL A 18 1.36 -7.38 -8.38
C VAL A 18 0.91 -7.54 -6.92
N PHE A 19 1.46 -8.50 -6.17
CA PHE A 19 0.92 -8.88 -4.85
C PHE A 19 1.65 -8.29 -3.63
N ALA A 20 2.72 -7.51 -3.81
CA ALA A 20 3.59 -7.12 -2.70
C ALA A 20 3.16 -5.86 -1.91
N LYS A 21 2.13 -5.11 -2.35
CA LYS A 21 1.77 -3.84 -1.68
C LYS A 21 1.00 -4.00 -0.35
N GLY A 22 0.60 -5.22 0.02
CA GLY A 22 -0.11 -5.50 1.27
C GLY A 22 0.81 -6.12 2.34
N GLY A 23 1.25 -5.31 3.30
CA GLY A 23 2.04 -5.76 4.46
C GLY A 23 1.47 -5.26 5.80
N PRO A 24 2.12 -5.57 6.93
CA PRO A 24 1.81 -4.94 8.22
C PRO A 24 1.81 -3.41 8.11
N PRO A 25 1.02 -2.71 8.94
CA PRO A 25 1.00 -1.26 8.91
C PRO A 25 2.36 -0.69 9.33
N ILE A 26 2.88 0.26 8.54
CA ILE A 26 4.16 0.91 8.80
C ILE A 26 4.08 1.94 9.93
N ASN A 27 2.88 2.37 10.31
CA ASN A 27 2.64 3.38 11.36
C ASN A 27 1.71 2.87 12.48
N GLU A 28 1.81 3.46 13.67
CA GLU A 28 0.84 3.26 14.78
C GLU A 28 -0.16 4.40 14.89
N ALA A 29 0.34 5.62 14.82
CA ALA A 29 -0.46 6.83 14.91
C ALA A 29 -0.96 7.26 13.53
N CYS A 30 -2.17 7.79 13.49
CA CYS A 30 -2.77 8.40 12.32
C CYS A 30 -1.92 9.58 11.85
N PRO A 31 -1.48 9.63 10.59
CA PRO A 31 -0.65 10.72 10.07
C PRO A 31 -1.36 12.09 10.06
N VAL A 32 -2.69 12.11 10.14
CA VAL A 32 -3.50 13.33 10.05
C VAL A 32 -3.70 13.99 11.41
N ASP A 33 -4.03 13.20 12.44
CA ASP A 33 -4.43 13.73 13.76
C ASP A 33 -3.71 13.09 14.96
N GLY A 34 -2.77 12.17 14.72
CA GLY A 34 -1.95 11.54 15.75
C GLY A 34 -2.65 10.48 16.61
N LYS A 35 -3.95 10.22 16.41
CA LYS A 35 -4.68 9.20 17.19
C LYS A 35 -4.28 7.78 16.79
N LYS A 36 -4.60 6.79 17.62
CA LYS A 36 -4.34 5.38 17.30
C LYS A 36 -5.01 4.96 15.98
N GLY A 37 -4.21 4.46 15.03
CA GLY A 37 -4.67 3.97 13.75
C GLY A 37 -5.47 2.67 13.86
N ARG A 38 -6.32 2.42 12.87
CA ARG A 38 -7.14 1.22 12.76
C ARG A 38 -6.95 0.58 11.40
N LEU A 39 -6.70 -0.73 11.36
CA LEU A 39 -6.40 -1.45 10.11
C LEU A 39 -7.55 -1.43 9.08
N ILE A 40 -8.78 -1.17 9.53
CA ILE A 40 -9.96 -1.01 8.65
C ILE A 40 -9.90 0.27 7.81
N TYR A 41 -9.20 1.31 8.28
CA TYR A 41 -8.98 2.55 7.54
C TYR A 41 -7.51 2.56 7.09
N ARG A 42 -7.24 2.03 5.90
CA ARG A 42 -5.88 1.88 5.38
C ARG A 42 -5.75 2.26 3.91
N THR A 43 -4.54 2.67 3.54
CA THR A 43 -4.13 2.78 2.14
C THR A 43 -2.79 2.06 1.94
N PHE A 44 -2.44 1.79 0.69
CA PHE A 44 -1.19 1.15 0.32
C PHE A 44 -0.27 2.18 -0.31
N GLY A 45 0.68 2.68 0.47
CA GLY A 45 1.76 3.54 -0.01
C GLY A 45 2.89 2.72 -0.63
N ASP A 46 3.91 3.41 -1.14
CA ASP A 46 5.06 2.73 -1.74
C ASP A 46 5.95 2.05 -0.69
N GLU A 47 6.01 2.61 0.52
CA GLU A 47 6.74 2.03 1.66
C GLU A 47 5.93 0.95 2.40
N GLY A 48 4.63 0.83 2.13
CA GLY A 48 3.77 -0.20 2.71
C GLY A 48 2.38 0.28 3.12
N THR A 49 1.73 -0.50 3.97
CA THR A 49 0.37 -0.22 4.45
C THR A 49 0.37 0.94 5.44
N ILE A 50 -0.42 1.98 5.19
CA ILE A 50 -0.58 3.13 6.09
C ILE A 50 -1.98 3.05 6.70
N ILE A 51 -2.09 3.20 8.02
CA ILE A 51 -3.37 3.14 8.75
C ILE A 51 -3.80 4.50 9.33
N PHE A 52 -5.11 4.67 9.46
CA PHE A 52 -5.76 5.92 9.90
C PHE A 52 -6.74 5.65 11.04
N CYS A 53 -7.06 6.69 11.81
CA CYS A 53 -8.02 6.57 12.92
C CYS A 53 -9.48 6.56 12.44
N SER A 54 -9.77 7.13 11.25
CA SER A 54 -11.10 7.25 10.65
C SER A 54 -11.05 7.28 9.12
N VAL A 55 -12.21 7.16 8.48
CA VAL A 55 -12.33 7.25 7.01
C VAL A 55 -12.02 8.66 6.50
N GLU A 56 -12.41 9.69 7.25
CA GLU A 56 -12.17 11.10 6.91
C GLU A 56 -10.68 11.41 6.83
N CYS A 57 -9.89 10.90 7.79
CA CYS A 57 -8.44 11.05 7.78
C CYS A 57 -7.80 10.31 6.60
N MET A 58 -8.27 9.10 6.30
CA MET A 58 -7.79 8.33 5.15
C MET A 58 -8.06 9.07 3.83
N GLU A 59 -9.24 9.65 3.66
CA GLU A 59 -9.61 10.39 2.46
C GLU A 59 -8.89 11.75 2.38
N ALA A 60 -8.67 12.43 3.51
CA ALA A 60 -7.84 13.64 3.56
C ALA A 60 -6.39 13.37 3.14
N TYR A 61 -5.82 12.26 3.62
CA TYR A 61 -4.48 11.80 3.21
C TYR A 61 -4.42 11.48 1.72
N LYS A 62 -5.38 10.72 1.18
CA LYS A 62 -5.43 10.39 -0.26
C LYS A 62 -5.47 11.61 -1.16
N LYS A 63 -6.17 12.68 -0.75
CA LYS A 63 -6.27 13.93 -1.52
C LYS A 63 -4.97 14.71 -1.56
N ASN A 64 -4.19 14.69 -0.48
CA ASN A 64 -2.94 15.45 -0.38
C ASN A 64 -1.92 14.72 0.51
N PRO A 65 -1.31 13.62 0.03
CA PRO A 65 -0.44 12.79 0.86
C PRO A 65 0.83 13.52 1.30
N SER A 66 1.34 14.44 0.48
CA SER A 66 2.54 15.24 0.80
C SER A 66 2.32 16.23 1.96
N ALA A 67 1.08 16.52 2.33
CA ALA A 67 0.78 17.35 3.50
C ALA A 67 0.93 16.61 4.84
N TYR A 68 1.03 15.28 4.84
CA TYR A 68 1.05 14.47 6.05
C TYR A 68 2.31 13.62 6.12
N LYS A 69 3.01 13.70 7.26
CA LYS A 69 4.18 12.85 7.51
C LYS A 69 3.73 11.53 8.11
N VAL A 70 3.95 10.44 7.39
CA VAL A 70 3.82 9.09 7.97
C VAL A 70 5.04 8.81 8.82
N VAL A 71 4.85 8.59 10.11
CA VAL A 71 5.93 8.19 11.03
C VAL A 71 5.96 6.68 11.08
N ALA A 72 7.03 6.11 10.52
CA ALA A 72 7.26 4.67 10.58
C ALA A 72 7.56 4.21 12.02
N LYS A 73 7.18 2.98 12.35
CA LYS A 73 7.52 2.31 13.62
C LYS A 73 8.98 1.90 13.69
#